data_AF-X1FJM9-F1
#
_entry.id   AF-X1FJM9-F1
#
_cell.length_a   1.000
_cell.length_b   1.000
_cell.length_c   1.000
_cell.angle_alpha   90.00
_cell.angle_beta   90.00
_cell.angle_gamma   90.00
#
_symmetry.space_group_name_H-M   'P 1'
#
loop_
_entity.id
_entity.type
_entity.pdbx_description
1 polymer ?
#
loop_
_entity_poly.entity_id
_entity_poly.type
_entity_poly.pdbx_seq_one_letter_code
_entity_poly.pdbx_strand_id
1 'polypeptide(L)'
;LEVPLQLIKFTLFSRDYENLKLENQKSVRGFMQYFFTFEYPSGMDPIPIPENLQQYQQPIATTRKGEKPEKNFIVLSEMKGSNGIIDYFVPTLKDAQAEEINKLLNECEFVKAPNDFKTIIPNYAESHSIYCVCGEIAEIDNVQICNWKSQFKFYLFETKECKCEESVYALSLMDDSTEVPEEFKDIF
;
A
#
# COMPACT_ATOMS: atom_id res chain seq x y z
N LEU A 1 -31.05 7.23 25.67
CA LEU A 1 -30.36 6.85 24.43
C LEU A 1 -29.59 5.58 24.72
N GLU A 2 -29.95 4.47 24.08
CA GLU A 2 -29.25 3.20 24.21
C GLU A 2 -28.05 3.20 23.25
N VAL A 3 -26.86 2.90 23.74
CA VAL A 3 -25.62 2.89 22.94
C VAL A 3 -25.17 1.44 22.78
N PRO A 4 -25.07 0.91 21.55
CA PRO A 4 -24.54 -0.43 21.33
C PRO A 4 -23.13 -0.55 21.88
N LEU A 5 -22.90 -1.50 22.79
CA LEU A 5 -21.60 -1.70 23.45
C LEU A 5 -20.47 -2.01 22.45
N GLN A 6 -20.82 -2.57 21.29
CA GLN A 6 -19.88 -2.88 20.20
C GLN A 6 -19.23 -1.63 19.58
N LEU A 7 -19.77 -0.43 19.82
CA LEU A 7 -19.21 0.84 19.34
C LEU A 7 -18.18 1.45 20.31
N ILE A 8 -18.09 0.95 21.54
CA ILE A 8 -17.28 1.56 22.59
C ILE A 8 -15.85 0.99 22.53
N LYS A 9 -14.87 1.86 22.27
CA LYS A 9 -13.44 1.52 22.33
C LYS A 9 -12.85 2.03 23.64
N PHE A 10 -12.21 1.16 24.41
CA PHE A 10 -11.49 1.52 25.63
C PHE A 10 -10.08 0.94 25.62
N THR A 11 -9.14 1.67 26.23
CA THR A 11 -7.79 1.18 26.47
C THR A 11 -7.77 0.47 27.82
N LEU A 12 -7.37 -0.80 27.82
CA LEU A 12 -7.25 -1.60 29.04
C LEU A 12 -5.86 -1.41 29.64
N PHE A 13 -5.81 -0.91 30.88
CA PHE A 13 -4.56 -0.66 31.61
C PHE A 13 -4.24 -1.74 32.66
N SER A 14 -5.19 -2.64 32.96
CA SER A 14 -5.02 -3.76 33.89
C SER A 14 -5.06 -5.11 33.16
N ARG A 15 -4.52 -6.17 33.79
CA ARG A 15 -4.64 -7.56 33.34
C ARG A 15 -5.81 -8.30 34.02
N ASP A 16 -6.53 -7.65 34.92
CA ASP A 16 -7.54 -8.28 35.80
C ASP A 16 -8.93 -8.39 35.15
N TYR A 17 -8.99 -8.69 33.85
CA TYR A 17 -10.26 -8.84 33.13
C TYR A 17 -10.56 -10.33 32.94
N GLU A 18 -11.67 -10.78 33.52
CA GLU A 18 -12.17 -12.15 33.41
C GLU A 18 -13.05 -12.29 32.16
N ASN A 19 -13.05 -13.47 31.54
CA ASN A 19 -13.90 -13.83 30.39
C ASN A 19 -13.59 -13.09 29.05
N LEU A 20 -12.43 -12.48 28.92
CA LEU A 20 -11.91 -12.02 27.63
C LEU A 20 -11.34 -13.19 26.82
N LYS A 21 -11.77 -13.34 25.57
CA LYS A 21 -11.21 -14.28 24.59
C LYS A 21 -10.40 -13.49 23.57
N LEU A 22 -9.11 -13.80 23.43
CA LEU A 22 -8.28 -13.19 22.38
C LEU A 22 -8.74 -13.69 21.02
N GLU A 23 -9.20 -12.79 20.16
CA GLU A 23 -9.53 -13.10 18.76
C GLU A 23 -8.34 -12.92 17.84
N ASN A 24 -7.54 -11.87 18.07
CA ASN A 24 -6.44 -11.52 17.18
C ASN A 24 -5.34 -10.77 17.94
N GLN A 25 -4.09 -10.90 17.50
CA GLN A 25 -2.98 -10.11 17.98
C GLN A 25 -2.20 -9.57 16.78
N LYS A 26 -1.91 -8.26 16.79
CA LYS A 26 -1.20 -7.60 15.70
C LYS A 26 -0.10 -6.70 16.25
N SER A 27 1.10 -6.84 15.72
CA SER A 27 2.16 -5.87 15.96
C SER A 27 1.89 -4.62 15.13
N VAL A 28 1.75 -3.46 15.78
CA VAL A 28 1.55 -2.18 15.11
C VAL A 28 2.59 -1.20 15.62
N ARG A 29 3.56 -0.86 14.76
CA ARG A 29 4.60 0.16 15.03
C ARG A 29 5.37 -0.09 16.34
N GLY A 30 5.73 -1.35 16.61
CA GLY A 30 6.48 -1.74 17.81
C GLY A 30 5.62 -1.94 19.07
N PHE A 31 4.29 -1.77 18.98
CA PHE A 31 3.34 -2.07 20.06
C PHE A 31 2.46 -3.26 19.68
N MET A 32 2.29 -4.21 20.60
CA MET A 32 1.37 -5.32 20.40
C MET A 32 -0.05 -4.89 20.72
N GLN A 33 -0.92 -4.90 19.71
CA GLN A 33 -2.36 -4.71 19.86
C GLN A 33 -3.02 -6.09 19.99
N TYR A 34 -3.84 -6.24 21.02
CA TYR A 34 -4.60 -7.45 21.29
C TYR A 34 -6.09 -7.14 21.11
N PHE A 35 -6.76 -7.91 20.25
CA PHE A 35 -8.19 -7.82 20.01
C PHE A 35 -8.87 -8.88 20.84
N PHE A 36 -9.69 -8.46 21.79
CA PHE A 36 -10.44 -9.36 22.66
C PHE A 36 -11.93 -9.27 22.36
N THR A 37 -12.62 -10.39 22.48
CA THR A 37 -14.08 -10.49 22.54
C THR A 37 -14.51 -10.96 23.92
N PHE A 38 -15.74 -10.69 24.32
CA PHE A 38 -16.32 -11.17 25.57
C PHE A 38 -17.80 -11.50 25.37
N GLU A 39 -18.28 -12.44 26.17
CA GLU A 39 -19.69 -12.82 26.14
C GLU A 39 -20.53 -11.80 26.93
N TYR A 40 -21.71 -11.48 26.41
CA TYR A 40 -22.65 -10.60 27.10
C TYR A 40 -23.17 -11.29 28.37
N PRO A 41 -23.25 -10.57 29.51
CA PRO A 41 -23.84 -11.13 30.72
C PRO A 41 -25.33 -11.40 30.50
N SER A 42 -25.87 -12.40 31.20
CA SER A 42 -27.26 -12.82 31.06
C SER A 42 -28.24 -11.66 31.26
N GLY A 43 -29.18 -11.49 30.33
CA GLY A 43 -30.18 -10.42 30.34
C GLY A 43 -29.74 -9.12 29.64
N MET A 44 -28.52 -9.06 29.08
CA MET A 44 -28.07 -7.97 28.21
C MET A 44 -27.89 -8.48 26.78
N ASP A 45 -29.01 -8.71 26.10
CA ASP A 45 -28.98 -9.08 24.68
C ASP A 45 -28.44 -7.91 23.82
N PRO A 46 -27.62 -8.21 22.80
CA PRO A 46 -27.07 -7.19 21.92
C PRO A 46 -28.19 -6.50 21.14
N ILE A 47 -28.22 -5.17 21.22
CA ILE A 47 -29.13 -4.35 20.42
C ILE A 47 -28.49 -4.15 19.04
N PRO A 48 -29.26 -4.28 17.93
CA PRO A 48 -28.72 -4.06 16.59
C PRO A 48 -28.19 -2.64 16.43
N ILE A 49 -27.05 -2.51 15.75
CA ILE A 49 -26.45 -1.20 15.49
C ILE A 49 -27.29 -0.47 14.43
N PRO A 50 -27.77 0.75 14.72
CA PRO A 50 -28.48 1.58 13.76
C PRO A 50 -27.69 1.74 12.45
N GLU A 51 -28.36 1.75 11.30
CA GLU A 51 -27.71 1.81 9.96
C GLU A 51 -26.72 2.98 9.83
N ASN A 52 -27.04 4.14 10.39
CA ASN A 52 -26.16 5.32 10.40
C ASN A 52 -24.87 5.14 11.23
N LEU A 53 -24.81 4.11 12.07
CA LEU A 53 -23.66 3.76 12.91
C LEU A 53 -22.97 2.46 12.46
N GLN A 54 -23.48 1.77 11.43
CA GLN A 54 -22.83 0.58 10.87
C GLN A 54 -21.44 0.86 10.28
N GLN A 55 -21.15 2.11 9.91
CA GLN A 55 -19.80 2.54 9.50
C GLN A 55 -18.73 2.28 10.57
N TYR A 56 -19.11 2.18 11.83
CA TYR A 56 -18.21 1.89 12.95
C TYR A 56 -18.06 0.39 13.26
N GLN A 57 -18.92 -0.47 12.68
CA GLN A 57 -18.85 -1.94 12.82
C GLN A 57 -17.92 -2.60 11.82
N GLN A 58 -17.57 -1.93 10.73
CA GLN A 58 -16.64 -2.53 9.78
C GLN A 58 -15.34 -2.85 10.53
N PRO A 59 -14.84 -4.09 10.48
CA PRO A 59 -13.51 -4.40 10.98
C PRO A 59 -12.61 -3.48 10.23
N ILE A 60 -12.10 -2.43 10.89
CA ILE A 60 -11.43 -1.25 10.33
C ILE A 60 -11.02 -1.61 8.91
N ALA A 61 -11.88 -1.32 7.93
CA ALA A 61 -11.69 -1.82 6.58
C ALA A 61 -10.37 -1.24 6.18
N THR A 62 -9.31 -2.08 6.21
CA THR A 62 -7.93 -1.69 6.52
C THR A 62 -7.74 -0.23 6.19
N THR A 63 -7.97 0.67 7.17
CA THR A 63 -7.65 2.07 6.95
C THR A 63 -6.16 2.00 6.75
N ARG A 64 -5.77 2.17 5.48
CA ARG A 64 -4.38 2.19 5.05
C ARG A 64 -3.63 2.99 6.11
N LYS A 65 -2.62 2.33 6.67
CA LYS A 65 -1.66 2.79 7.68
C LYS A 65 -1.85 4.29 7.95
N GLY A 66 -2.28 4.66 9.17
CA GLY A 66 -2.50 6.05 9.54
C GLY A 66 -1.42 6.97 8.96
N GLU A 67 -1.86 7.86 8.07
CA GLU A 67 -1.10 8.77 7.18
C GLU A 67 0.35 8.98 7.61
N LYS A 68 1.20 8.01 7.28
CA LYS A 68 2.57 8.31 6.93
C LYS A 68 2.64 8.03 5.43
N PRO A 69 2.98 9.01 4.60
CA PRO A 69 3.14 8.78 3.16
C PRO A 69 4.05 7.56 2.95
N GLU A 70 3.69 6.70 1.99
CA GLU A 70 4.55 5.58 1.60
C GLU A 70 5.92 6.14 1.20
N LYS A 71 7.01 5.48 1.61
CA LYS A 71 8.38 6.00 1.39
C LYS A 71 9.25 5.12 0.52
N ASN A 72 8.80 3.90 0.24
CA ASN A 72 9.57 2.89 -0.48
C ASN A 72 9.30 2.99 -1.99
N PHE A 73 9.56 4.17 -2.55
CA PHE A 73 9.46 4.38 -4.00
C PHE A 73 10.80 4.13 -4.68
N ILE A 74 10.77 3.31 -5.70
CA ILE A 74 11.89 3.07 -6.59
C ILE A 74 11.52 3.66 -7.95
N VAL A 75 12.43 4.40 -8.56
CA VAL A 75 12.29 4.85 -9.95
C VAL A 75 13.24 4.03 -10.81
N LEU A 76 12.71 3.49 -11.90
CA LEU A 76 13.48 2.78 -12.91
C LEU A 76 14.12 3.83 -13.83
N SER A 77 15.26 4.36 -13.42
CA SER A 77 16.01 5.38 -14.15
C SER A 77 16.82 4.77 -15.29
N GLU A 78 17.29 5.62 -16.20
CA GLU A 78 18.03 5.19 -17.41
C GLU A 78 17.28 4.12 -18.21
N MET A 79 15.94 4.16 -18.16
CA MET A 79 15.06 3.18 -18.78
C MET A 79 15.28 3.17 -20.29
N LYS A 80 15.55 1.97 -20.84
CA LYS A 80 15.55 1.73 -22.28
C LYS A 80 14.42 0.78 -22.60
N GLY A 81 13.57 1.20 -23.51
CA GLY A 81 12.37 0.47 -23.83
C GLY A 81 11.54 1.20 -24.87
N SER A 82 10.76 0.43 -25.62
CA SER A 82 9.89 0.97 -26.65
C SER A 82 8.62 0.13 -26.78
N ASN A 83 7.53 0.79 -27.19
CA ASN A 83 6.19 0.25 -27.26
C ASN A 83 5.70 -0.35 -25.93
N GLY A 84 6.06 0.28 -24.81
CA GLY A 84 5.68 -0.20 -23.47
C GLY A 84 6.40 -1.46 -23.00
N ILE A 85 7.49 -1.86 -23.66
CA ILE A 85 8.38 -2.95 -23.23
C ILE A 85 9.70 -2.35 -22.76
N ILE A 86 10.12 -2.73 -21.56
CA ILE A 86 11.35 -2.26 -20.91
C ILE A 86 12.43 -3.34 -21.03
N ASP A 87 13.50 -3.01 -21.73
CA ASP A 87 14.65 -3.89 -21.95
C ASP A 87 15.73 -3.72 -20.87
N TYR A 88 15.88 -2.48 -20.36
CA TYR A 88 16.92 -2.12 -19.39
C TYR A 88 16.44 -1.00 -18.48
N PHE A 89 16.89 -1.02 -17.22
CA PHE A 89 16.69 0.06 -16.26
C PHE A 89 17.70 -0.03 -15.12
N VAL A 90 17.81 1.05 -14.36
CA VAL A 90 18.55 1.13 -13.09
C VAL A 90 17.55 1.44 -11.96
N PRO A 91 17.32 0.53 -11.01
CA PRO A 91 16.42 0.80 -9.90
C PRO A 91 17.07 1.79 -8.92
N THR A 92 16.44 2.94 -8.70
CA THR A 92 16.93 4.00 -7.80
C THR A 92 15.90 4.27 -6.71
N LEU A 93 16.29 4.12 -5.44
CA LEU A 93 15.44 4.49 -4.30
C LEU A 93 15.29 6.02 -4.23
N LYS A 94 14.06 6.49 -4.10
CA LYS A 94 13.68 7.91 -4.12
C LYS A 94 12.99 8.32 -2.82
N ASP A 95 13.64 7.99 -1.70
CA ASP A 95 13.12 8.22 -0.34
C ASP A 95 12.91 9.71 -0.03
N ALA A 96 13.84 10.57 -0.44
CA ALA A 96 13.79 12.02 -0.26
C ALA A 96 12.61 12.66 -1.02
N GLN A 97 12.13 12.01 -2.08
CA GLN A 97 11.11 12.51 -3.00
C GLN A 97 9.77 11.80 -2.80
N ALA A 98 9.65 11.02 -1.72
CA ALA A 98 8.46 10.23 -1.45
C ALA A 98 7.20 11.09 -1.30
N GLU A 99 7.29 12.28 -0.71
CA GLU A 99 6.14 13.19 -0.59
C GLU A 99 5.67 13.70 -1.95
N GLU A 100 6.61 14.04 -2.84
CA GLU A 100 6.33 14.51 -4.20
C GLU A 100 5.73 13.40 -5.05
N ILE A 101 6.26 12.18 -4.95
CA ILE A 101 5.74 11.00 -5.64
C ILE A 101 4.32 10.67 -5.15
N ASN A 102 4.05 10.71 -3.83
CA ASN A 102 2.69 10.51 -3.32
C ASN A 102 1.74 11.58 -3.86
N LYS A 103 2.16 12.85 -3.93
CA LYS A 103 1.34 13.93 -4.49
C LYS A 103 1.04 13.68 -5.97
N LEU A 104 2.04 13.32 -6.77
CA LEU A 104 1.88 12.94 -8.17
C LEU A 104 0.85 11.81 -8.31
N LEU A 105 1.02 10.72 -7.57
CA LEU A 105 0.13 9.56 -7.63
C LEU A 105 -1.31 9.90 -7.22
N ASN A 106 -1.51 10.78 -6.24
CA ASN A 106 -2.84 11.24 -5.84
C ASN A 106 -3.55 12.08 -6.92
N GLU A 107 -2.79 12.67 -7.85
CA GLU A 107 -3.32 13.42 -9.00
C GLU A 107 -3.51 12.54 -10.26
N CYS A 108 -3.12 11.26 -10.19
CA CYS A 108 -3.23 10.34 -11.32
C CYS A 108 -4.55 9.58 -11.35
N GLU A 109 -4.99 9.27 -12.56
CA GLU A 109 -5.95 8.19 -12.81
C GLU A 109 -5.20 6.88 -13.00
N PHE A 110 -5.73 5.80 -12.42
CA PHE A 110 -5.11 4.48 -12.44
C PHE A 110 -5.90 3.53 -13.33
N VAL A 111 -5.20 2.89 -14.27
CA VAL A 111 -5.77 1.84 -15.12
C VAL A 111 -4.87 0.62 -15.05
N LYS A 112 -5.44 -0.57 -14.90
CA LYS A 112 -4.65 -1.80 -14.95
C LYS A 112 -3.95 -1.92 -16.31
N ALA A 113 -2.66 -2.24 -16.31
CA ALA A 113 -1.93 -2.45 -17.56
C ALA A 113 -2.55 -3.63 -18.35
N PRO A 114 -2.66 -3.52 -19.68
CA PRO A 114 -3.21 -4.59 -20.52
C PRO A 114 -2.28 -5.80 -20.59
N ASN A 115 -0.97 -5.55 -20.47
CA ASN A 115 0.07 -6.56 -20.46
C ASN A 115 0.48 -6.87 -19.01
N ASP A 116 0.87 -8.11 -18.77
CA ASP A 116 1.41 -8.51 -17.47
C ASP A 116 2.86 -8.04 -17.29
N PHE A 117 3.36 -8.14 -16.05
CA PHE A 117 4.73 -7.76 -15.71
C PHE A 117 5.78 -8.44 -16.60
N LYS A 118 5.62 -9.75 -16.88
CA LYS A 118 6.59 -10.52 -17.66
C LYS A 118 6.63 -10.10 -19.13
N THR A 119 5.54 -9.53 -19.65
CA THR A 119 5.50 -8.96 -20.98
C THR A 119 6.15 -7.57 -21.02
N ILE A 120 5.94 -6.77 -19.96
CA ILE A 120 6.48 -5.42 -19.85
C ILE A 120 7.99 -5.44 -19.56
N ILE A 121 8.47 -6.33 -18.69
CA ILE A 121 9.88 -6.51 -18.37
C ILE A 121 10.27 -7.98 -18.58
N PRO A 122 10.49 -8.41 -19.84
CA PRO A 122 10.74 -9.82 -20.17
C PRO A 122 12.09 -10.33 -19.62
N ASN A 123 13.05 -9.43 -19.41
CA ASN A 123 14.40 -9.75 -18.97
C ASN A 123 14.61 -9.55 -17.46
N TYR A 124 13.55 -9.57 -16.66
CA TYR A 124 13.67 -9.42 -15.20
C TYR A 124 14.48 -10.58 -14.61
N ALA A 125 15.71 -10.27 -14.18
CA ALA A 125 16.69 -11.21 -13.65
C ALA A 125 17.35 -10.63 -12.39
N GLU A 126 18.06 -11.46 -11.62
CA GLU A 126 18.73 -11.03 -10.37
C GLU A 126 19.68 -9.83 -10.57
N SER A 127 20.28 -9.68 -11.76
CA SER A 127 21.15 -8.55 -12.09
C SER A 127 20.43 -7.22 -12.31
N HIS A 128 19.11 -7.24 -12.53
CA HIS A 128 18.24 -6.08 -12.77
C HIS A 128 16.93 -6.25 -11.98
N SER A 129 17.06 -6.62 -10.71
CA SER A 129 15.92 -6.85 -9.82
C SER A 129 15.61 -5.63 -8.98
N ILE A 130 14.33 -5.44 -8.69
CA ILE A 130 13.86 -4.49 -7.70
C ILE A 130 13.98 -5.18 -6.34
N TYR A 131 14.73 -4.57 -5.43
CA TYR A 131 14.92 -5.10 -4.08
C TYR A 131 14.02 -4.38 -3.09
N CYS A 132 13.51 -5.14 -2.13
CA CYS A 132 12.90 -4.59 -0.94
C CYS A 132 13.95 -3.95 -0.02
N VAL A 133 13.50 -3.12 0.93
CA VAL A 133 14.36 -2.50 1.95
C VAL A 133 15.13 -3.52 2.79
N CYS A 134 14.64 -4.75 2.88
CA CYS A 134 15.32 -5.86 3.57
C CYS A 134 16.38 -6.56 2.71
N GLY A 135 16.52 -6.20 1.42
CA GLY A 135 17.47 -6.80 0.48
C GLY A 135 16.97 -8.06 -0.25
N GLU A 136 15.74 -8.52 0.02
CA GLU A 136 15.13 -9.59 -0.79
C GLU A 136 14.61 -9.03 -2.13
N ILE A 137 14.61 -9.87 -3.18
CA ILE A 137 14.02 -9.51 -4.46
C ILE A 137 12.51 -9.34 -4.27
N ALA A 138 11.99 -8.17 -4.65
CA ALA A 138 10.58 -7.87 -4.54
C ALA A 138 9.82 -8.57 -5.69
N GLU A 139 8.76 -9.29 -5.32
CA GLU A 139 7.89 -9.95 -6.28
C GLU A 139 6.78 -9.00 -6.72
N ILE A 140 6.73 -8.67 -8.02
CA ILE A 140 5.71 -7.79 -8.58
C ILE A 140 4.42 -8.58 -8.79
N ASP A 141 3.31 -8.09 -8.23
CA ASP A 141 1.99 -8.72 -8.37
C ASP A 141 1.05 -7.93 -9.26
N ASN A 142 1.25 -6.63 -9.38
CA ASN A 142 0.34 -5.75 -10.08
C ASN A 142 1.10 -4.68 -10.87
N VAL A 143 0.59 -4.37 -12.06
CA VAL A 143 1.12 -3.31 -12.92
C VAL A 143 -0.02 -2.41 -13.35
N GLN A 144 0.15 -1.12 -13.11
CA GLN A 144 -0.82 -0.09 -13.42
C GLN A 144 -0.19 0.95 -14.34
N ILE A 145 -1.01 1.54 -15.19
CA ILE A 145 -0.70 2.74 -15.95
C ILE A 145 -1.28 3.90 -15.16
N CYS A 146 -0.40 4.79 -14.71
CA CYS A 146 -0.75 6.05 -14.09
C CYS A 146 -0.86 7.10 -15.17
N ASN A 147 -1.99 7.80 -15.22
CA ASN A 147 -2.24 8.88 -16.15
C ASN A 147 -2.38 10.19 -15.38
N TRP A 148 -1.35 11.02 -15.40
CA TRP A 148 -1.40 12.35 -14.82
C TRP A 148 -2.02 13.33 -15.82
N LYS A 149 -3.23 13.80 -15.48
CA LYS A 149 -3.99 14.84 -16.21
C LYS A 149 -4.13 14.62 -17.73
N SER A 150 -4.12 13.36 -18.18
CA SER A 150 -4.14 12.99 -19.61
C SER A 150 -2.95 13.50 -20.43
N GLN A 151 -1.88 13.92 -19.77
CA GLN A 151 -0.68 14.50 -20.40
C GLN A 151 0.54 13.60 -20.27
N PHE A 152 0.68 12.91 -19.15
CA PHE A 152 1.85 12.11 -18.85
C PHE A 152 1.44 10.75 -18.32
N LYS A 153 1.97 9.70 -18.95
CA LYS A 153 1.68 8.31 -18.60
C LYS A 153 2.96 7.57 -18.25
N PHE A 154 2.87 6.78 -17.19
CA PHE A 154 3.99 5.98 -16.69
C PHE A 154 3.45 4.69 -16.05
N TYR A 155 4.31 3.70 -15.90
CA TYR A 155 4.01 2.48 -15.19
C TYR A 155 4.23 2.64 -13.69
N LEU A 156 3.31 2.07 -12.91
CA LEU A 156 3.47 1.78 -11.49
C LEU A 156 3.44 0.27 -11.30
N PHE A 157 4.55 -0.28 -10.83
CA PHE A 157 4.67 -1.66 -10.40
C PHE A 157 4.49 -1.73 -8.89
N GLU A 158 3.52 -2.51 -8.46
CA GLU A 158 3.31 -2.80 -7.04
C GLU A 158 3.87 -4.19 -6.75
N THR A 159 4.55 -4.30 -5.61
CA THR A 159 5.09 -5.57 -5.17
C THR A 159 4.19 -6.16 -4.10
N LYS A 160 4.18 -7.49 -4.03
CA LYS A 160 3.69 -8.20 -2.86
C LYS A 160 4.41 -7.69 -1.62
N GLU A 161 3.69 -7.76 -0.50
CA GLU A 161 4.28 -7.50 0.81
C GLU A 161 5.47 -8.46 1.03
N CYS A 162 6.64 -7.88 1.27
CA CYS A 162 7.85 -8.63 1.55
C CYS A 162 7.79 -9.23 2.96
N LYS A 163 8.68 -10.18 3.30
CA LYS A 163 8.75 -10.76 4.65
C LYS A 163 9.00 -9.75 5.76
N CYS A 164 9.51 -8.57 5.42
CA CYS A 164 9.68 -7.46 6.36
C CYS A 164 8.43 -6.57 6.51
N GLU A 165 7.27 -7.02 6.01
CA GLU A 165 5.97 -6.32 6.08
C GLU A 165 5.94 -4.97 5.34
N GLU A 166 6.89 -4.76 4.42
CA GLU A 166 6.97 -3.58 3.56
C GLU A 166 6.62 -3.94 2.12
N SER A 167 5.90 -3.03 1.47
CA SER A 167 5.66 -3.06 0.03
C SER A 167 6.58 -2.04 -0.65
N VAL A 168 6.98 -2.37 -1.87
CA VAL A 168 7.76 -1.49 -2.73
C VAL A 168 6.88 -1.07 -3.89
N TYR A 169 7.05 0.19 -4.29
CA TYR A 169 6.38 0.76 -5.44
C TYR A 169 7.45 1.21 -6.43
N ALA A 170 7.46 0.63 -7.63
CA ALA A 170 8.40 1.04 -8.66
C ALA A 170 7.69 1.86 -9.75
N LEU A 171 8.25 3.00 -10.12
CA LEU A 171 7.76 3.86 -11.18
C LEU A 171 8.70 3.75 -12.39
N SER A 172 8.15 3.71 -13.59
CA SER A 172 8.93 3.69 -14.83
C SER A 172 8.21 4.45 -15.93
N LEU A 173 8.99 5.11 -16.79
CA LEU A 173 8.46 5.55 -18.09
C LEU A 173 7.97 4.33 -18.89
N MET A 174 7.04 4.57 -19.82
CA MET A 174 6.56 3.53 -20.73
C MET A 174 7.50 3.35 -21.92
N ASP A 175 8.09 4.45 -22.38
CA ASP A 175 8.99 4.52 -23.52
C ASP A 175 10.15 5.46 -23.21
N ASP A 176 11.35 5.15 -23.70
CA ASP A 176 12.56 5.96 -23.48
C ASP A 176 12.47 7.37 -24.09
N SER A 177 11.67 7.51 -25.15
CA SER A 177 11.36 8.77 -25.82
C SER A 177 10.29 9.61 -25.13
N THR A 178 9.72 9.15 -24.00
CA THR A 178 8.68 9.89 -23.28
C THR A 178 9.24 11.21 -22.75
N GLU A 179 8.67 12.34 -23.20
CA GLU A 179 8.99 13.65 -22.63
C GLU A 179 8.40 13.76 -21.21
N VAL A 180 9.29 13.85 -20.22
CA VAL A 180 8.91 14.03 -18.82
C VAL A 180 8.56 15.51 -18.58
N PRO A 181 7.37 15.83 -18.04
CA PRO A 181 7.02 17.19 -17.65
C PRO A 181 8.07 17.80 -16.72
N GLU A 182 8.37 19.10 -16.86
CA GLU A 182 9.41 19.79 -16.08
C GLU A 182 9.26 19.57 -14.56
N GLU A 183 8.03 19.53 -14.06
CA GLU A 183 7.71 19.33 -12.64
C GLU A 183 8.05 17.93 -12.10
N PHE A 184 8.33 16.95 -12.97
CA PHE A 184 8.65 15.57 -12.59
C PHE A 184 10.04 15.12 -13.01
N LYS A 185 10.86 16.00 -13.60
CA LYS A 185 12.23 15.68 -14.01
C LYS A 185 13.15 15.29 -12.86
N ASP A 186 12.87 15.78 -11.65
CA ASP A 186 13.66 15.38 -10.48
C ASP A 186 13.27 13.97 -10.01
N ILE A 187 12.05 13.51 -10.33
CA ILE A 187 11.55 12.17 -9.98
C ILE A 187 12.10 11.13 -10.97
N PHE A 188 11.87 11.32 -12.28
CA PHE A 188 12.20 10.40 -13.37
C PHE A 188 13.53 10.73 -14.06
#